data_AF-A0A975F6Q2-F1
#
_entry.id   AF-A0A975F6Q2-F1
#
_cell.length_a   1.000
_cell.length_b   1.000
_cell.length_c   1.000
_cell.angle_alpha   90.00
_cell.angle_beta   90.00
_cell.angle_gamma   90.00
#
_symmetry.space_group_name_H-M   'P 1'
#
loop_
_entity.id
_entity.type
_entity.pdbx_description
1 polymer ?
#
loop_
_entity_poly.entity_id
_entity_poly.type
_entity_poly.pdbx_seq_one_letter_code
_entity_poly.pdbx_strand_id
1 'polypeptide(L)'
;MSHLDVNEINIEFWLGRLDGYLDALSIVNGYFREFRYFAYICNISNKDINTSITNLYKPDCTVTFGEVEKIRHWVRFLQEEFESLIVDESLSKAIENNKNRAFQIAWYIIEMIRIISDNFSSEEIYKCTIQVNCDKDISEGILYAIPFKDKTLVINLQKIIKS
;
A
#
# COMPACT_ATOMS: atom_id res chain seq x y z
N MET A 1 26.92 -10.23 -19.31
CA MET A 1 25.48 -10.60 -19.42
C MET A 1 24.98 -10.76 -18.01
N SER A 2 24.16 -9.82 -17.55
CA SER A 2 23.60 -9.84 -16.20
C SER A 2 22.69 -11.06 -16.06
N HIS A 3 22.97 -11.91 -15.08
CA HIS A 3 22.01 -12.87 -14.57
C HIS A 3 20.85 -12.06 -14.00
N LEU A 4 19.80 -11.85 -14.78
CA LEU A 4 18.52 -11.43 -14.23
C LEU A 4 18.08 -12.57 -13.31
N ASP A 5 18.17 -12.31 -12.01
CA ASP A 5 17.74 -13.23 -10.98
C ASP A 5 16.24 -13.47 -11.20
N VAL A 6 15.86 -14.70 -11.50
CA VAL A 6 14.47 -15.07 -11.82
C VAL A 6 13.51 -14.65 -10.69
N ASN A 7 14.04 -14.47 -9.48
CA ASN A 7 13.32 -13.93 -8.34
C ASN A 7 12.94 -12.45 -8.48
N GLU A 8 13.77 -11.61 -9.12
CA GLU A 8 13.49 -10.19 -9.31
C GLU A 8 12.43 -9.93 -10.39
N ILE A 9 12.51 -10.67 -11.52
CA ILE A 9 11.48 -10.61 -12.59
C ILE A 9 10.10 -11.00 -12.02
N ASN A 10 10.05 -11.95 -11.09
CA ASN A 10 8.81 -12.39 -10.45
C ASN A 10 8.21 -11.27 -9.56
N ILE A 11 9.05 -10.61 -8.76
CA ILE A 11 8.62 -9.56 -7.83
C ILE A 11 8.08 -8.33 -8.56
N GLU A 12 8.78 -7.86 -9.61
CA GLU A 12 8.31 -6.70 -10.40
C GLU A 12 6.95 -6.97 -11.06
N PHE A 13 6.74 -8.17 -11.58
CA PHE A 13 5.45 -8.59 -12.13
C PHE A 13 4.34 -8.58 -11.07
N TRP A 14 4.60 -9.13 -9.88
CA TRP A 14 3.62 -9.12 -8.78
C TRP A 14 3.33 -7.72 -8.27
N LEU A 15 4.33 -6.84 -8.20
CA LEU A 15 4.15 -5.43 -7.85
C LEU A 15 3.25 -4.71 -8.85
N GLY A 16 3.52 -4.84 -10.15
CA GLY A 16 2.69 -4.21 -11.17
C GLY A 16 1.24 -4.68 -11.13
N ARG A 17 1.01 -5.95 -10.78
CA ARG A 17 -0.34 -6.48 -10.53
C ARG A 17 -0.97 -5.89 -9.27
N LEU A 18 -0.24 -5.87 -8.15
CA LEU A 18 -0.71 -5.30 -6.88
C LEU A 18 -1.13 -3.84 -7.06
N ASP A 19 -0.31 -3.05 -7.73
CA ASP A 19 -0.60 -1.65 -8.06
C ASP A 19 -1.91 -1.51 -8.86
N GLY A 20 -2.06 -2.31 -9.93
CA GLY A 20 -3.29 -2.34 -10.72
C GLY A 20 -4.53 -2.79 -9.95
N TYR A 21 -4.40 -3.69 -8.96
CA TYR A 21 -5.52 -4.08 -8.09
C TYR A 21 -5.89 -2.98 -7.08
N LEU A 22 -4.90 -2.28 -6.53
CA LEU A 22 -5.12 -1.14 -5.65
C LEU A 22 -5.81 0.01 -6.42
N ASP A 23 -5.41 0.27 -7.66
CA ASP A 23 -6.12 1.18 -8.56
C ASP A 23 -7.54 0.69 -8.86
N ALA A 24 -7.73 -0.62 -9.10
CA ALA A 24 -9.06 -1.20 -9.33
C ALA A 24 -10.01 -0.96 -8.14
N LEU A 25 -9.49 -1.05 -6.90
CA LEU A 25 -10.26 -0.74 -5.69
C LEU A 25 -10.75 0.71 -5.66
N SER A 26 -9.92 1.66 -6.09
CA SER A 26 -10.32 3.07 -6.19
C SER A 26 -11.53 3.28 -7.11
N ILE A 27 -11.63 2.49 -8.19
CA ILE A 27 -12.71 2.58 -9.18
C ILE A 27 -14.00 2.04 -8.59
N VAL A 28 -13.92 0.86 -7.96
CA VAL A 28 -15.08 0.17 -7.39
C VAL A 28 -15.75 1.03 -6.32
N ASN A 29 -14.96 1.76 -5.54
CA ASN A 29 -15.48 2.65 -4.51
C ASN A 29 -15.92 4.04 -5.04
N GLY A 30 -15.90 4.28 -6.36
CA GLY A 30 -16.36 5.53 -6.97
C GLY A 30 -15.41 6.72 -6.77
N TYR A 31 -14.18 6.45 -6.35
CA TYR A 31 -13.24 7.43 -5.83
C TYR A 31 -12.06 7.71 -6.78
N PHE A 32 -12.22 7.40 -8.08
CA PHE A 32 -11.15 7.35 -9.08
C PHE A 32 -10.33 8.65 -9.26
N ARG A 33 -10.79 9.78 -8.71
CA ARG A 33 -10.07 11.06 -8.72
C ARG A 33 -9.61 11.52 -7.35
N GLU A 34 -10.19 10.96 -6.30
CA GLU A 34 -9.93 11.38 -4.92
C GLU A 34 -8.88 10.50 -4.27
N PHE A 35 -8.55 9.32 -4.79
CA PHE A 35 -7.58 8.44 -4.14
C PHE A 35 -6.50 8.00 -5.11
N ARG A 36 -5.26 8.01 -4.62
CA ARG A 36 -4.09 7.44 -5.27
C ARG A 36 -3.57 6.32 -4.40
N TYR A 37 -3.58 5.12 -4.95
CA TYR A 37 -2.97 3.97 -4.30
C TYR A 37 -1.72 3.61 -5.07
N PHE A 38 -0.66 3.26 -4.37
CA PHE A 38 0.56 2.81 -5.01
C PHE A 38 1.31 1.81 -4.16
N ALA A 39 1.87 0.81 -4.83
CA ALA A 39 2.74 -0.19 -4.21
C ALA A 39 4.11 -0.22 -4.91
N TYR A 40 5.18 -0.19 -4.14
CA TYR A 40 6.54 -0.25 -4.67
C TYR A 40 7.51 -0.85 -3.66
N ILE A 41 8.66 -1.32 -4.18
CA ILE A 41 9.75 -1.82 -3.35
C ILE A 41 10.88 -0.82 -3.32
N CYS A 42 11.46 -0.64 -2.14
CA CYS A 42 12.62 0.20 -1.93
C CYS A 42 13.54 -0.36 -0.84
N ASN A 43 14.78 0.12 -0.83
CA ASN A 43 15.78 -0.27 0.17
C ASN A 43 15.67 0.66 1.39
N ILE A 44 14.66 0.43 2.23
CA ILE A 44 14.48 1.13 3.50
C ILE A 44 15.13 0.31 4.62
N SER A 45 15.95 0.97 5.43
CA SER A 45 16.48 0.38 6.67
C SER A 45 15.38 0.36 7.73
N ASN A 46 15.08 -0.83 8.27
CA ASN A 46 14.17 -0.97 9.41
C ASN A 46 14.65 -0.23 10.67
N LYS A 47 15.96 -0.02 10.80
CA LYS A 47 16.53 0.70 11.95
C LYS A 47 16.18 2.18 11.95
N ASP A 48 15.95 2.75 10.76
CA ASP A 48 15.72 4.18 10.55
C ASP A 48 14.53 4.41 9.62
N ILE A 49 13.44 3.66 9.83
CA ILE A 49 12.27 3.68 8.96
C ILE A 49 11.68 5.10 8.84
N ASN A 50 11.69 5.88 9.93
CA ASN A 50 11.24 7.28 9.96
C ASN A 50 12.01 8.15 8.95
N THR A 51 13.34 8.10 9.01
CA THR A 51 14.22 8.86 8.11
C THR A 51 14.11 8.36 6.67
N SER A 52 14.02 7.05 6.50
CA SER A 52 13.98 6.42 5.18
C SER A 52 12.68 6.71 4.44
N ILE A 53 11.55 6.68 5.13
CA ILE A 53 10.23 7.03 4.59
C ILE A 53 10.20 8.50 4.15
N THR A 54 10.88 9.39 4.89
CA THR A 54 10.97 10.81 4.53
C THR A 54 11.68 11.06 3.21
N ASN A 55 12.66 10.23 2.87
CA ASN A 55 13.44 10.37 1.64
C ASN A 55 12.76 9.76 0.40
N LEU A 56 11.57 9.14 0.54
CA LEU A 56 10.87 8.50 -0.59
C LEU A 56 10.25 9.50 -1.58
N TYR A 57 10.02 10.74 -1.15
CA TYR A 57 9.32 11.75 -1.96
C TYR A 57 10.29 12.77 -2.54
N LYS A 58 9.98 13.25 -3.74
CA LYS A 58 10.77 14.24 -4.46
C LYS A 58 10.94 15.53 -3.64
N PRO A 59 12.06 16.25 -3.78
CA PRO A 59 12.30 17.52 -3.09
C PRO A 59 11.27 18.61 -3.43
N ASP A 60 10.54 18.46 -4.54
CA ASP A 60 9.56 19.42 -5.02
C ASP A 60 8.22 19.37 -4.26
N CYS A 61 8.05 18.43 -3.33
CA CYS A 61 6.86 18.33 -2.48
C CYS A 61 7.27 18.36 -1.01
N THR A 62 6.46 19.04 -0.19
CA THR A 62 6.60 18.94 1.27
C THR A 62 5.85 17.70 1.73
N VAL A 63 6.54 16.78 2.40
CA VAL A 63 5.91 15.58 2.94
C VAL A 63 6.09 15.54 4.45
N THR A 64 4.98 15.38 5.15
CA THR A 64 4.94 15.24 6.59
C THR A 64 4.39 13.88 6.96
N PHE A 65 5.07 13.20 7.87
CA PHE A 65 4.66 11.91 8.40
C PHE A 65 4.17 12.08 9.83
N GLY A 66 3.09 11.38 10.16
CA GLY A 66 2.67 11.21 11.55
C GLY A 66 3.60 10.28 12.31
N GLU A 67 3.22 9.98 13.55
CA GLU A 67 3.92 8.99 14.35
C GLU A 67 3.89 7.62 13.66
N VAL A 68 5.05 6.96 13.64
CA VAL A 68 5.16 5.59 13.12
C VAL A 68 4.73 4.62 14.21
N GLU A 69 3.63 3.94 13.94
CA GLU A 69 3.14 2.81 14.72
C GLU A 69 3.78 1.51 14.22
N LYS A 70 4.19 0.66 15.16
CA LYS A 70 4.71 -0.68 14.87
C LYS A 70 3.68 -1.73 15.23
N ILE A 71 3.24 -2.49 14.23
CA ILE A 71 2.14 -3.47 14.35
C ILE A 71 2.69 -4.87 14.19
N ARG A 72 2.41 -5.74 15.17
CA ARG A 72 2.80 -7.16 15.15
C ARG A 72 1.73 -8.05 14.55
N HIS A 73 2.12 -9.21 14.03
CA HIS A 73 1.18 -10.17 13.40
C HIS A 73 0.33 -9.52 12.30
N TRP A 74 1.01 -8.70 11.51
CA TRP A 74 0.43 -7.72 10.60
C TRP A 74 -0.45 -8.28 9.49
N VAL A 75 -0.29 -9.56 9.12
CA VAL A 75 -1.05 -10.18 8.01
C VAL A 75 -2.55 -10.08 8.28
N ARG A 76 -2.98 -10.42 9.50
CA ARG A 76 -4.38 -10.32 9.91
C ARG A 76 -4.84 -8.87 9.99
N PHE A 77 -3.99 -7.99 10.51
CA PHE A 77 -4.28 -6.56 10.61
C PHE A 77 -4.50 -5.93 9.23
N LEU A 78 -3.60 -6.14 8.27
CA LEU A 78 -3.77 -5.61 6.91
C LEU A 78 -4.99 -6.21 6.23
N GLN A 79 -5.28 -7.50 6.46
CA GLN A 79 -6.51 -8.10 5.96
C GLN A 79 -7.75 -7.35 6.48
N GLU A 80 -7.85 -7.14 7.79
CA GLU A 80 -8.98 -6.42 8.40
C GLU A 80 -9.07 -4.96 7.89
N GLU A 81 -7.94 -4.26 7.74
CA GLU A 81 -7.91 -2.89 7.21
C GLU A 81 -8.38 -2.83 5.75
N PHE A 82 -7.86 -3.72 4.88
CA PHE A 82 -8.26 -3.77 3.47
C PHE A 82 -9.72 -4.20 3.31
N GLU A 83 -10.19 -5.17 4.09
CA GLU A 83 -11.61 -5.52 4.12
C GLU A 83 -12.47 -4.32 4.54
N SER A 84 -12.05 -3.54 5.55
CA SER A 84 -12.79 -2.34 5.97
C SER A 84 -12.81 -1.23 4.91
N LEU A 85 -11.71 -1.00 4.19
CA LEU A 85 -11.61 -0.03 3.10
C LEU A 85 -12.51 -0.38 1.91
N ILE A 86 -12.90 -1.64 1.82
CA ILE A 86 -13.72 -2.17 0.72
C ILE A 86 -15.19 -2.27 1.14
N VAL A 87 -15.46 -2.51 2.43
CA VAL A 87 -16.80 -2.62 3.00
C VAL A 87 -17.17 -1.31 3.68
N ASP A 88 -17.37 -0.26 2.90
CA ASP A 88 -18.06 0.93 3.38
C ASP A 88 -19.58 0.60 3.51
N GLU A 89 -20.21 0.99 4.63
CA GLU A 89 -21.65 0.82 4.86
C GLU A 89 -22.50 1.46 3.75
N SER A 90 -21.99 2.51 3.09
CA SER A 90 -22.65 3.14 1.93
C SER A 90 -22.68 2.23 0.68
N LEU A 91 -21.65 1.41 0.47
CA LEU A 91 -21.58 0.39 -0.60
C LEU A 91 -22.52 -0.79 -0.32
N SER A 92 -22.73 -1.11 0.96
CA SER A 92 -23.51 -2.27 1.38
C SER A 92 -24.97 -2.27 0.89
N LYS A 93 -25.53 -1.11 0.54
CA LYS A 93 -26.86 -0.94 -0.09
C LYS A 93 -26.85 -1.00 -1.62
N ALA A 94 -25.76 -0.66 -2.29
CA ALA A 94 -25.66 -0.67 -3.76
C ALA A 94 -25.23 -2.03 -4.32
N ILE A 95 -24.63 -2.88 -3.47
CA ILE A 95 -23.80 -3.99 -3.88
C ILE A 95 -24.18 -5.26 -3.09
N GLU A 96 -25.32 -5.85 -3.41
CA GLU A 96 -25.62 -7.24 -2.99
C GLU A 96 -24.93 -8.24 -3.94
N ASN A 97 -24.76 -7.89 -5.22
CA ASN A 97 -24.12 -8.74 -6.23
C ASN A 97 -22.59 -8.54 -6.40
N ASN A 98 -22.03 -7.40 -5.97
CA ASN A 98 -20.60 -7.07 -6.11
C ASN A 98 -19.76 -7.34 -4.83
N LYS A 99 -20.38 -7.68 -3.68
CA LYS A 99 -19.67 -7.99 -2.42
C LYS A 99 -18.66 -9.12 -2.60
N ASN A 100 -19.03 -10.14 -3.36
CA ASN A 100 -18.14 -11.25 -3.70
C ASN A 100 -16.92 -10.81 -4.51
N ARG A 101 -17.07 -9.84 -5.42
CA ARG A 101 -15.97 -9.37 -6.27
C ARG A 101 -15.00 -8.47 -5.51
N ALA A 102 -15.54 -7.61 -4.64
CA ALA A 102 -14.75 -6.74 -3.78
C ALA A 102 -13.95 -7.54 -2.74
N PHE A 103 -14.60 -8.54 -2.11
CA PHE A 103 -13.94 -9.49 -1.22
C PHE A 103 -12.85 -10.30 -1.94
N GLN A 104 -13.11 -10.76 -3.18
CA GLN A 104 -12.10 -11.42 -4.00
C GLN A 104 -10.91 -10.51 -4.29
N ILE A 105 -11.11 -9.23 -4.62
CA ILE A 105 -10.01 -8.29 -4.86
C ILE A 105 -9.19 -8.07 -3.58
N ALA A 106 -9.84 -7.90 -2.43
CA ALA A 106 -9.16 -7.80 -1.12
C ALA A 106 -8.28 -9.02 -0.88
N TRP A 107 -8.85 -10.20 -1.08
CA TRP A 107 -8.16 -11.47 -0.87
C TRP A 107 -6.98 -11.63 -1.84
N TYR A 108 -7.15 -11.25 -3.11
CA TYR A 108 -6.04 -11.25 -4.08
C TYR A 108 -4.94 -10.28 -3.69
N ILE A 109 -5.25 -9.07 -3.23
CA ILE A 109 -4.26 -8.09 -2.76
C ILE A 109 -3.47 -8.67 -1.59
N ILE A 110 -4.16 -9.26 -0.60
CA ILE A 110 -3.51 -9.91 0.54
C ILE A 110 -2.63 -11.07 0.09
N GLU A 111 -3.11 -11.95 -0.78
CA GLU A 111 -2.30 -13.06 -1.29
C GLU A 111 -1.11 -12.55 -2.12
N MET A 112 -1.23 -11.45 -2.86
CA MET A 112 -0.11 -10.83 -3.58
C MET A 112 0.90 -10.20 -2.65
N ILE A 113 0.44 -9.47 -1.64
CA ILE A 113 1.31 -8.98 -0.57
C ILE A 113 2.00 -10.19 0.04
N ARG A 114 1.29 -11.25 0.40
CA ARG A 114 1.85 -12.50 0.95
C ARG A 114 2.83 -13.17 0.01
N ILE A 115 2.63 -13.15 -1.32
CA ILE A 115 3.54 -13.76 -2.31
C ILE A 115 4.82 -12.94 -2.52
N ILE A 116 4.68 -11.63 -2.69
CA ILE A 116 5.81 -10.68 -2.58
C ILE A 116 6.51 -10.91 -1.23
N SER A 117 5.70 -11.35 -0.26
CA SER A 117 6.08 -11.66 1.10
C SER A 117 6.38 -13.10 1.48
N ASP A 118 6.56 -13.99 0.52
CA ASP A 118 6.47 -15.43 0.82
C ASP A 118 7.62 -15.96 1.69
N ASN A 119 8.60 -15.11 2.02
CA ASN A 119 9.70 -15.40 2.93
C ASN A 119 9.69 -14.53 4.21
N PHE A 120 8.60 -13.84 4.53
CA PHE A 120 8.55 -12.81 5.58
C PHE A 120 8.62 -13.38 7.00
N SER A 121 9.81 -13.77 7.45
CA SER A 121 10.14 -13.81 8.90
C SER A 121 10.06 -12.40 9.56
N SER A 122 9.31 -11.47 8.97
CA SER A 122 9.05 -10.13 9.48
C SER A 122 7.81 -10.17 10.35
N GLU A 123 8.03 -10.08 11.65
CA GLU A 123 6.97 -10.12 12.64
C GLU A 123 6.15 -8.82 12.68
N GLU A 124 6.56 -7.79 11.93
CA GLU A 124 6.17 -6.40 12.18
C GLU A 124 6.00 -5.61 10.87
N ILE A 125 5.00 -4.73 10.83
CA ILE A 125 4.90 -3.65 9.85
C ILE A 125 4.95 -2.30 10.55
N TYR A 126 5.25 -1.28 9.76
CA TYR A 126 5.24 0.10 10.19
C TYR A 126 4.09 0.81 9.47
N LYS A 127 3.23 1.48 10.25
CA LYS A 127 2.10 2.27 9.77
C LYS A 127 2.33 3.72 10.17
N CYS A 128 2.13 4.66 9.27
CA CYS A 128 2.02 6.07 9.64
C CYS A 128 1.03 6.79 8.75
N THR A 129 0.49 7.90 9.26
CA THR A 129 -0.19 8.87 8.41
C THR A 129 0.84 9.62 7.57
N ILE A 130 0.44 9.99 6.37
CA ILE A 130 1.24 10.77 5.45
C ILE A 130 0.40 11.93 4.92
N GLN A 131 1.00 13.12 4.83
CA GLN A 131 0.44 14.24 4.12
C GLN A 131 1.49 14.74 3.12
N VAL A 132 1.09 14.82 1.85
CA VAL A 132 1.92 15.30 0.75
C VAL A 132 1.31 16.58 0.23
N ASN A 133 2.12 17.64 0.19
CA ASN A 133 1.76 18.92 -0.40
C ASN A 133 2.71 19.22 -1.55
N CYS A 134 2.20 19.06 -2.77
CA CYS A 134 2.84 19.48 -4.00
C CYS A 134 2.06 20.69 -4.53
N ASP A 135 2.70 21.61 -5.28
CA ASP A 135 2.14 22.91 -5.72
C ASP A 135 0.65 22.95 -6.08
N LYS A 136 0.13 21.89 -6.73
CA LYS A 136 -1.27 21.79 -7.15
C LYS A 136 -2.07 20.72 -6.41
N ASP A 137 -1.41 19.74 -5.82
CA ASP A 137 -2.04 18.56 -5.24
C ASP A 137 -1.70 18.46 -3.75
N ILE A 138 -2.73 18.47 -2.89
CA ILE A 138 -2.59 18.09 -1.48
C ILE A 138 -3.23 16.72 -1.32
N SER A 139 -2.49 15.76 -0.77
CA SER A 139 -3.02 14.45 -0.39
C SER A 139 -2.72 14.12 1.07
N GLU A 140 -3.61 13.36 1.69
CA GLU A 140 -3.41 12.74 3.01
C GLU A 140 -3.68 11.25 2.91
N GLY A 141 -3.08 10.44 3.76
CA GLY A 141 -3.22 9.00 3.63
C GLY A 141 -2.54 8.21 4.71
N ILE A 142 -2.42 6.92 4.44
CA ILE A 142 -1.72 5.96 5.28
C ILE A 142 -0.64 5.29 4.45
N LEU A 143 0.57 5.25 5.01
CA LEU A 143 1.69 4.50 4.47
C LEU A 143 1.92 3.27 5.35
N TYR A 144 2.01 2.12 4.69
CA TYR A 144 2.46 0.87 5.27
C TYR A 144 3.84 0.53 4.71
N ALA A 145 4.78 0.25 5.59
CA ALA A 145 6.09 -0.29 5.23
C ALA A 145 6.23 -1.68 5.83
N ILE A 146 6.40 -2.67 4.95
CA ILE A 146 6.42 -4.10 5.26
C ILE A 146 7.82 -4.61 4.89
N PRO A 147 8.73 -4.76 5.86
CA PRO A 147 10.11 -5.14 5.55
C PRO A 147 10.27 -6.63 5.26
N PHE A 148 11.19 -6.97 4.37
CA PHE A 148 11.56 -8.35 4.08
C PHE A 148 12.93 -8.53 3.45
N LYS A 149 13.68 -9.47 4.00
CA LYS A 149 15.09 -9.67 3.64
C LYS A 149 15.83 -8.33 3.72
N ASP A 150 16.27 -7.80 2.58
CA ASP A 150 17.01 -6.56 2.37
C ASP A 150 16.17 -5.45 1.72
N LYS A 151 14.87 -5.69 1.49
CA LYS A 151 13.94 -4.82 0.79
C LYS A 151 12.73 -4.48 1.67
N THR A 152 12.00 -3.44 1.31
CA THR A 152 10.77 -3.04 2.00
C THR A 152 9.68 -2.79 0.97
N LEU A 153 8.53 -3.43 1.17
CA LEU A 153 7.32 -3.20 0.39
C LEU A 153 6.63 -2.01 1.03
N VAL A 154 6.48 -0.95 0.27
CA VAL A 154 5.73 0.22 0.67
C VAL A 154 4.39 0.19 -0.05
N ILE A 155 3.32 0.29 0.73
CA ILE A 155 1.96 0.47 0.23
C ILE A 155 1.50 1.81 0.72
N ASN A 156 1.10 2.68 -0.18
CA ASN A 156 0.56 3.98 0.17
C ASN A 156 -0.87 4.11 -0.32
N LEU A 157 -1.74 4.51 0.59
CA LEU A 157 -3.15 4.73 0.37
C LEU A 157 -3.43 6.22 0.63
N GLN A 158 -3.46 7.02 -0.43
CA GLN A 158 -3.65 8.47 -0.32
C GLN A 158 -5.00 8.90 -0.85
N LYS A 159 -5.59 9.89 -0.20
CA LYS A 159 -6.71 10.69 -0.65
C LYS A 159 -6.22 12.08 -1.05
N ILE A 160 -6.47 12.49 -2.29
CA ILE A 160 -6.33 13.85 -2.79
C ILE A 160 -7.43 14.71 -2.15
N ILE A 161 -7.01 15.70 -1.37
CA ILE A 161 -7.86 16.69 -0.70
C ILE A 161 -8.11 17.89 -1.61
N LYS A 162 -7.12 18.24 -2.43
CA LYS A 162 -7.15 19.41 -3.32
C LYS A 162 -6.31 19.15 -4.56
N SER A 163 -6.82 19.52 -5.73
CA SER A 163 -6.17 19.47 -7.05
C SER A 163 -6.40 20.77 -7.83
#